data_AF-A0A2C6LGY1-F1
#
_entry.id   AF-A0A2C6LGY1-F1
#
_cell.length_a   1.000
_cell.length_b   1.000
_cell.length_c   1.000
_cell.angle_alpha   90.00
_cell.angle_beta   90.00
_cell.angle_gamma   90.00
#
_symmetry.space_group_name_H-M   'P 1'
#
loop_
_entity.id
_entity.type
_entity.pdbx_description
1 polymer ?
#
loop_
_entity_poly.entity_id
_entity_poly.type
_entity_poly.pdbx_seq_one_letter_code
_entity_poly.pdbx_strand_id
1 'polypeptide(L)'
;MKILFIDCFSGFTLDMLLGALLQLGVEEDFLQAQLAKISTGSCRIKFYDEESLPVTAKRVEVSCVDPSPDDRPQQIIGLLENSGLSPFVKKLPRRHSSV
;
A
#
# COMPACT_ATOMS: atom_id res chain seq x y z
N MET A 1 17.71 -8.81 -14.27
CA MET A 1 16.94 -8.23 -13.16
C MET A 1 15.72 -7.52 -13.75
N LYS A 2 14.53 -7.71 -13.19
CA LYS A 2 13.33 -6.94 -13.56
C LYS A 2 13.16 -5.83 -12.53
N ILE A 3 13.05 -4.59 -12.97
CA ILE A 3 12.92 -3.41 -12.10
C ILE A 3 11.56 -2.78 -12.39
N LEU A 4 10.76 -2.55 -11.34
CA LEU A 4 9.58 -1.68 -11.43
C LEU A 4 10.04 -0.26 -11.10
N PHE A 5 10.04 0.62 -12.10
CA PHE A 5 10.32 2.03 -11.92
C PHE A 5 9.01 2.79 -11.78
N ILE A 6 8.88 3.58 -10.71
CA ILE A 6 7.70 4.40 -10.45
C ILE A 6 8.14 5.86 -10.47
N ASP A 7 7.62 6.62 -11.44
CA ASP A 7 7.82 8.06 -11.50
C ASP A 7 6.68 8.77 -10.75
N CYS A 8 7.01 9.35 -9.60
CA CYS A 8 6.06 10.01 -8.70
C CYS A 8 5.99 11.53 -8.92
N PHE A 9 6.29 12.06 -10.11
CA PHE A 9 6.41 13.49 -10.36
C PHE A 9 5.20 14.34 -9.89
N SER A 10 3.98 13.80 -9.97
CA SER A 10 2.75 14.46 -9.50
C SER A 10 2.22 13.93 -8.16
N GLY A 11 2.93 12.98 -7.55
CA GLY A 11 2.39 12.13 -6.49
C GLY A 11 1.37 11.11 -6.99
N PHE A 12 1.16 10.06 -6.20
CA PHE A 12 0.05 9.11 -6.34
C PHE A 12 -0.47 8.75 -4.95
N THR A 13 -1.75 8.44 -4.86
CA THR A 13 -2.33 7.89 -3.64
C THR A 13 -2.13 6.37 -3.60
N LEU A 14 -2.10 5.78 -2.40
CA LEU A 14 -1.77 4.36 -2.22
C LEU A 14 -2.69 3.43 -3.03
N ASP A 15 -3.98 3.73 -3.06
CA ASP A 15 -4.99 3.03 -3.85
C ASP A 15 -4.72 3.07 -5.36
N MET A 16 -4.22 4.19 -5.90
CA MET A 16 -3.80 4.30 -7.31
C MET A 16 -2.61 3.37 -7.61
N LEU A 17 -1.63 3.29 -6.72
CA LEU A 17 -0.50 2.37 -6.89
C LEU A 17 -0.98 0.91 -6.86
N LEU A 18 -1.85 0.55 -5.92
CA LEU A 18 -2.40 -0.81 -5.83
C LEU A 18 -3.17 -1.17 -7.11
N GLY A 19 -4.00 -0.24 -7.63
CA GLY A 19 -4.71 -0.43 -8.90
C GLY A 19 -3.75 -0.63 -10.08
N ALA A 20 -2.70 0.18 -10.18
CA ALA A 20 -1.69 0.04 -11.22
C ALA A 20 -0.95 -1.31 -11.16
N LEU A 21 -0.65 -1.82 -9.95
CA LEU A 21 -0.03 -3.15 -9.78
C LEU A 21 -0.94 -4.27 -10.26
N LEU A 22 -2.24 -4.20 -9.95
CA LEU A 22 -3.22 -5.17 -10.46
C LEU A 22 -3.29 -5.13 -11.99
N GLN A 23 -3.28 -3.93 -12.58
CA GLN A 23 -3.28 -3.78 -14.04
C GLN A 23 -1.98 -4.30 -14.70
N LEU A 24 -0.86 -4.27 -13.97
CA LEU A 24 0.42 -4.84 -14.39
C LEU A 24 0.44 -6.39 -14.33
N GLY A 25 -0.62 -7.01 -13.81
CA GLY A 25 -0.79 -8.46 -13.72
C GLY A 25 -0.49 -9.06 -12.35
N VAL A 26 -0.41 -8.25 -11.29
CA VAL A 26 -0.40 -8.78 -9.92
C VAL A 26 -1.78 -9.34 -9.59
N GLU A 27 -1.83 -10.58 -9.10
CA GLU A 27 -3.09 -11.23 -8.72
C GLU A 27 -3.69 -10.57 -7.46
N GLU A 28 -5.02 -10.40 -7.45
CA GLU A 28 -5.74 -9.82 -6.32
C GLU A 28 -5.54 -10.62 -5.03
N ASP A 29 -5.61 -11.95 -5.09
CA ASP A 29 -5.40 -12.85 -3.94
C ASP A 29 -4.00 -12.71 -3.36
N PHE A 30 -2.99 -12.59 -4.24
CA PHE A 30 -1.62 -12.36 -3.80
C PHE A 30 -1.50 -11.01 -3.09
N LEU A 31 -2.09 -9.96 -3.65
CA LEU A 31 -2.05 -8.61 -3.06
C LEU A 31 -2.77 -8.59 -1.70
N GLN A 32 -3.94 -9.21 -1.59
CA GLN A 32 -4.67 -9.38 -0.34
C GLN A 32 -3.84 -10.13 0.72
N ALA A 33 -3.20 -11.23 0.32
CA ALA A 33 -2.36 -12.02 1.23
C ALA A 33 -1.12 -11.24 1.73
N GLN A 34 -0.52 -10.38 0.90
CA GLN A 34 0.57 -9.51 1.35
C GLN A 34 0.08 -8.40 2.28
N LEU A 35 -1.06 -7.78 1.97
CA LEU A 35 -1.64 -6.72 2.79
C LEU A 35 -2.09 -7.25 4.16
N ALA A 36 -2.61 -8.48 4.23
CA ALA A 36 -2.98 -9.15 5.48
C ALA A 36 -1.80 -9.36 6.44
N LYS A 37 -0.54 -9.30 5.96
CA LYS A 37 0.64 -9.37 6.83
C LYS A 37 0.83 -8.11 7.65
N ILE A 38 0.31 -6.98 7.17
CA ILE A 38 0.25 -5.75 7.92
C ILE A 38 -1.07 -5.85 8.68
N SER A 39 -1.03 -5.91 10.01
CA SER A 39 -2.24 -6.01 10.83
C SER A 39 -3.05 -4.72 10.75
N THR A 40 -3.71 -4.46 9.63
CA THR A 40 -4.45 -3.22 9.32
C THR A 40 -5.76 -3.08 10.11
N GLY A 41 -5.96 -3.90 11.14
CA GLY A 41 -7.10 -3.84 12.04
C GLY A 41 -8.43 -3.93 11.28
N SER A 42 -9.24 -2.86 11.38
CA SER A 42 -10.57 -2.75 10.78
C SER A 42 -10.59 -2.15 9.37
N CYS A 43 -9.45 -2.04 8.70
CA CYS A 43 -9.42 -1.56 7.32
C CYS A 43 -10.05 -2.58 6.37
N ARG A 44 -10.97 -2.12 5.53
CA ARG A 44 -11.57 -2.91 4.44
C ARG A 44 -10.97 -2.45 3.12
N ILE A 45 -10.60 -3.42 2.30
CA ILE A 45 -10.07 -3.18 0.95
C ILE A 45 -11.02 -3.81 -0.05
N LYS A 46 -11.40 -3.06 -1.07
CA LYS A 46 -12.23 -3.53 -2.18
C LYS A 46 -11.53 -3.27 -3.49
N PHE A 47 -11.74 -4.19 -4.43
CA PHE A 47 -11.22 -4.14 -5.78
C PHE A 47 -12.40 -4.05 -6.74
N TYR A 48 -12.25 -3.21 -7.74
CA TYR A 48 -13.27 -3.02 -8.78
C TYR A 48 -12.59 -2.95 -10.14
N ASP A 49 -13.25 -3.53 -11.13
CA ASP A 49 -12.97 -3.25 -12.53
C ASP A 49 -13.73 -1.98 -12.92
N GLU A 50 -13.00 -0.97 -13.38
CA GLU A 50 -13.58 0.22 -13.97
C GLU A 50 -13.36 0.21 -15.48
N GLU A 51 -14.47 0.24 -16.21
CA GLU A 51 -14.50 0.41 -17.65
C GLU A 51 -15.11 1.78 -17.96
N SER A 52 -14.28 2.69 -18.46
CA SER A 52 -14.73 3.98 -18.97
C SER A 52 -14.10 4.17 -20.33
N LEU A 53 -14.86 3.88 -21.40
CA LEU A 53 -14.37 3.93 -22.78
C LEU A 53 -13.59 5.24 -23.05
N PRO A 54 -12.33 5.19 -23.52
CA PRO A 54 -11.54 4.07 -24.06
C PRO A 54 -10.54 3.41 -23.07
N VAL A 55 -10.72 3.57 -21.76
CA VAL A 55 -9.78 3.14 -20.71
C VAL A 55 -10.39 2.05 -19.83
N THR A 56 -9.60 1.03 -19.53
CA THR A 56 -9.89 0.02 -18.50
C THR A 56 -8.87 0.19 -17.38
N ALA A 57 -9.35 0.19 -16.13
CA ALA A 57 -8.51 0.36 -14.95
C ALA A 57 -8.97 -0.55 -13.81
N LYS A 58 -8.05 -0.88 -12.90
CA LYS A 58 -8.36 -1.47 -11.60
C LYS A 58 -8.46 -0.35 -10.58
N ARG A 59 -9.61 -0.23 -9.92
CA ARG A 59 -9.81 0.67 -8.79
C ARG A 59 -9.68 -0.09 -7.49
N VAL A 60 -8.96 0.51 -6.55
CA VAL A 60 -8.84 0.01 -5.19
C VAL A 60 -9.48 1.03 -4.26
N GLU A 61 -10.23 0.56 -3.29
CA GLU A 61 -10.81 1.42 -2.25
C GLU A 61 -10.38 0.88 -0.90
N VAL A 62 -9.80 1.76 -0.07
CA VAL A 62 -9.35 1.43 1.28
C VAL A 62 -10.15 2.28 2.26
N SER A 63 -10.91 1.63 3.12
CA SER A 63 -11.71 2.28 4.17
C SER A 63 -11.21 1.83 5.53
N CYS A 64 -10.68 2.76 6.31
CA CYS A 64 -10.17 2.51 7.67
C CYS A 64 -10.94 3.33 8.69
N VAL A 65 -10.87 2.91 9.96
CA VAL A 65 -11.29 3.77 11.07
C VAL A 65 -10.09 4.66 11.40
N ASP A 66 -10.23 5.97 11.20
CA ASP A 66 -9.11 6.89 11.41
C ASP A 66 -8.78 7.03 12.90
N PRO A 67 -7.52 6.78 13.31
CA PRO A 67 -7.05 7.09 14.64
C PRO A 67 -6.82 8.60 14.80
N SER A 68 -6.64 9.04 16.05
CA SER A 68 -6.27 10.41 16.40
C SER A 68 -5.01 10.87 15.61
N PRO A 69 -4.92 12.15 15.22
CA PRO A 69 -3.80 12.65 14.40
C PRO A 69 -2.42 12.51 15.05
N ASP A 70 -2.35 12.57 16.38
CA ASP A 70 -1.11 12.62 17.16
C ASP A 70 -0.41 11.27 17.29
N ASP A 71 -1.16 10.16 17.18
CA ASP A 71 -0.63 8.81 17.37
C ASP A 71 -0.13 8.16 16.06
N ARG A 72 -0.38 8.80 14.91
CA ARG A 72 -0.15 8.22 13.57
C ARG A 72 1.28 7.71 13.35
N PRO A 73 2.36 8.45 13.68
CA PRO A 73 3.72 7.97 13.41
C PRO A 73 4.10 6.74 14.24
N GLN A 74 3.76 6.75 15.53
CA GLN A 74 4.06 5.65 16.45
C GLN A 74 3.26 4.40 16.08
N GLN A 75 2.00 4.58 15.67
CA GLN A 75 1.16 3.48 15.18
C GLN A 75 1.71 2.87 13.88
N ILE A 76 2.17 3.69 12.91
CA ILE A 76 2.79 3.16 11.69
C ILE A 76 4.03 2.33 12.01
N ILE A 77 4.89 2.81 12.93
CA ILE A 77 6.06 2.06 13.38
C ILE A 77 5.63 0.74 14.03
N GLY A 78 4.67 0.78 14.95
CA GLY A 78 4.15 -0.42 15.60
C GLY A 78 3.51 -1.42 14.63
N LEU A 79 2.79 -0.93 13.61
CA LEU A 79 2.24 -1.77 12.53
C LEU A 79 3.35 -2.47 11.75
N LEU A 80 4.43 -1.75 11.41
CA LEU A 80 5.56 -2.32 10.68
C LEU A 80 6.34 -3.33 11.52
N GLU A 81 6.62 -3.01 12.80
CA GLU A 81 7.33 -3.90 13.71
C GLU A 81 6.56 -5.22 13.91
N ASN A 82 5.25 -5.13 14.14
CA ASN A 82 4.39 -6.30 14.39
C ASN A 82 3.90 -7.01 13.12
N SER A 83 4.15 -6.47 11.94
CA SER A 83 3.73 -7.11 10.68
C SER A 83 4.48 -8.41 10.38
N GLY A 84 3.87 -9.29 9.59
CA GLY A 84 4.52 -10.47 8.99
C GLY A 84 5.39 -10.15 7.76
N LEU A 85 5.77 -8.88 7.54
CA LEU A 85 6.60 -8.48 6.41
C LEU A 85 8.03 -9.04 6.53
N SER A 86 8.66 -9.32 5.39
CA SER A 86 10.02 -9.86 5.37
C SER A 86 11.04 -8.87 5.96
N PRO A 87 12.17 -9.36 6.53
CA PRO A 87 13.22 -8.49 7.06
C PRO A 87 13.78 -7.50 6.03
N PHE A 88 13.79 -7.90 4.75
CA PHE A 88 14.21 -7.05 3.64
C PHE A 88 13.29 -5.82 3.49
N VAL A 89 11.97 -6.02 3.55
CA VAL A 89 10.97 -4.95 3.44
C VAL A 89 11.00 -4.04 4.68
N LYS A 90 11.20 -4.62 5.87
CA LYS A 90 11.29 -3.87 7.13
C LYS A 90 12.58 -3.04 7.27
N LYS A 91 13.56 -3.22 6.38
CA LYS A 91 14.81 -2.46 6.39
C LYS A 91 14.54 -1.03 5.93
N LEU A 92 13.94 -0.21 6.80
CA LEU A 92 13.81 1.21 6.53
C LEU A 92 15.21 1.83 6.36
N PRO A 93 15.43 2.65 5.32
CA PRO A 93 16.54 3.58 5.37
C PRO A 93 16.28 4.51 6.55
N ARG A 94 16.99 4.31 7.66
CA ARG A 94 16.90 5.19 8.82
C ARG A 94 17.20 6.59 8.32
N ARG A 95 16.20 7.49 8.35
CA ARG A 95 16.47 8.93 8.26
C ARG A 95 17.50 9.22 9.33
N HIS A 96 18.71 9.60 8.92
CA HIS A 96 19.61 10.32 9.82
C HIS A 96 18.92 11.66 10.08
N SER A 97 18.07 11.70 11.10
CA SER A 97 17.65 12.97 11.69
C SER A 97 18.86 13.52 12.44
N SER A 98 19.77 14.11 11.68
CA SER A 98 20.69 15.14 12.16
C SER A 98 19.97 16.45 11.90
N VAL A 99 19.36 17.02 12.94
CA VAL A 99 19.25 18.45 13.33
C VAL A 99 18.28 18.49 14.51
#